data_AF-A0A6G3U0P0-F1
#
_entry.id   AF-A0A6G3U0P0-F1
#
_cell.length_a   1.000
_cell.length_b   1.000
_cell.length_c   1.000
_cell.angle_alpha   90.00
_cell.angle_beta   90.00
_cell.angle_gamma   90.00
#
_symmetry.space_group_name_H-M   'P 1'
#
loop_
_entity.id
_entity.type
_entity.pdbx_description
1 polymer ?
#
loop_
_entity_poly.entity_id
_entity_poly.type
_entity_poly.pdbx_seq_one_letter_code
_entity_poly.pdbx_strand_id
1 'polypeptide(L)'
;PPVGWVRADARALPFGPVFDLVVSFGALGHFLPREVPGLFAQVHAVLRPGGRFALPVVAPPRPGTVGHAVLLGFDTVMRVRNALWRPPFVMYYRALRFGDLVGGLEGAGFRVEFQPLPGFGRRRDGSPRVRLVVGVRPEA
;
A
#
# COMPACT_ATOMS: atom_id res chain seq x y z
N PRO A 1 1.57 24.34 12.58
CA PRO A 1 0.51 23.32 12.79
C PRO A 1 0.78 22.50 14.06
N PRO A 2 -0.22 22.25 14.92
CA PRO A 2 -0.06 21.30 16.01
C PRO A 2 0.05 19.89 15.42
N VAL A 3 1.15 19.21 15.69
CA VAL A 3 1.41 17.82 15.27
C VAL A 3 1.17 16.91 16.46
N GLY A 4 0.33 15.89 16.28
CA GLY A 4 0.09 14.84 17.28
C GLY A 4 0.75 13.54 16.86
N TRP A 5 1.35 12.84 17.83
CA TRP A 5 1.92 11.51 17.63
C TRP A 5 1.11 10.48 18.40
N VAL A 6 0.74 9.39 17.74
CA VAL A 6 0.00 8.28 18.36
C VAL A 6 0.72 6.98 18.05
N ARG A 7 1.01 6.20 19.10
CA ARG A 7 1.50 4.82 18.93
C ARG A 7 0.29 3.88 18.87
N ALA A 8 0.00 3.36 17.68
CA ALA A 8 -1.10 2.42 17.46
C ALA A 8 -0.72 1.36 16.42
N ASP A 9 -1.47 0.26 16.41
CA ASP A 9 -1.45 -0.71 15.32
C ASP A 9 -2.33 -0.18 14.19
N ALA A 10 -1.80 -0.09 12.96
CA ALA A 10 -2.58 0.37 11.81
C ALA A 10 -3.74 -0.59 11.45
N ARG A 11 -3.70 -1.84 11.96
CA ARG A 11 -4.79 -2.82 11.86
C ARG A 11 -5.91 -2.59 12.87
N ALA A 12 -5.74 -1.65 13.81
CA ALA A 12 -6.73 -1.27 14.83
C ALA A 12 -6.55 0.22 15.20
N LEU A 13 -6.96 1.11 14.30
CA LEU A 13 -6.77 2.54 14.47
C LEU A 13 -7.69 3.10 15.56
N PRO A 14 -7.19 3.92 16.51
CA PRO A 14 -7.96 4.40 17.66
C PRO A 14 -8.75 5.68 17.34
N PHE A 15 -9.27 5.81 16.12
CA PHE A 15 -9.93 7.02 15.65
C PHE A 15 -11.33 6.72 15.12
N GLY A 16 -12.23 7.68 15.28
CA GLY A 16 -13.47 7.74 14.50
C GLY A 16 -13.25 8.32 13.10
N PRO A 17 -14.32 8.59 12.32
CA PRO A 17 -14.24 9.18 10.99
C PRO A 17 -13.90 10.68 11.07
N VAL A 18 -12.63 11.00 11.33
CA VAL A 18 -12.19 12.38 11.63
C VAL A 18 -11.18 12.92 10.63
N PHE A 19 -10.66 12.10 9.72
CA PHE A 19 -9.65 12.53 8.76
C PHE A 19 -10.24 12.77 7.38
N ASP A 20 -9.82 13.84 6.72
CA ASP A 20 -10.12 14.09 5.32
C ASP A 20 -9.13 13.38 4.39
N LEU A 21 -7.93 13.08 4.89
CA LEU A 21 -6.83 12.47 4.16
C LEU A 21 -6.03 11.51 5.05
N VAL A 22 -5.79 10.31 4.54
CA VAL A 22 -4.78 9.38 5.05
C VAL A 22 -3.74 9.16 3.95
N VAL A 23 -2.46 9.08 4.31
CA VAL A 23 -1.36 8.81 3.37
C VAL A 23 -0.52 7.64 3.84
N SER A 24 0.00 6.84 2.90
CA SER A 24 0.93 5.75 3.20
C SER A 24 2.06 5.71 2.20
N PHE A 25 3.30 5.61 2.70
CA PHE A 25 4.52 5.63 1.89
C PHE A 25 5.31 4.34 2.10
N GLY A 26 5.16 3.38 1.18
CA GLY A 26 5.95 2.13 1.19
C GLY A 26 5.67 1.17 2.34
N ALA A 27 4.71 1.46 3.23
CA ALA A 27 4.47 0.67 4.44
C ALA A 27 3.76 -0.68 4.17
N LEU A 28 3.03 -0.81 3.06
CA LEU A 28 2.21 -2.00 2.78
C LEU A 28 3.02 -3.30 2.69
N GLY A 29 4.30 -3.23 2.31
CA GLY A 29 5.19 -4.41 2.26
C GLY A 29 5.47 -5.04 3.62
N HIS A 30 5.16 -4.35 4.71
CA HIS A 30 5.31 -4.82 6.09
C HIS A 30 4.08 -5.52 6.66
N PHE A 31 3.04 -5.70 5.84
CA PHE A 31 1.86 -6.48 6.20
C PHE A 31 1.84 -7.78 5.39
N LEU A 32 1.36 -8.85 6.02
CA LEU A 32 1.05 -10.07 5.30
C LEU A 32 -0.13 -9.81 4.35
N PRO A 33 -0.22 -10.51 3.21
CA PRO A 33 -1.33 -10.33 2.28
C PRO A 33 -2.72 -10.44 2.92
N ARG A 34 -2.89 -11.33 3.91
CA ARG A 34 -4.14 -11.52 4.66
C ARG A 34 -4.51 -10.35 5.59
N GLU A 35 -3.55 -9.50 5.92
CA GLU A 35 -3.75 -8.35 6.83
C GLU A 35 -4.12 -7.08 6.07
N VAL A 36 -3.77 -7.01 4.79
CA VAL A 36 -4.00 -5.83 3.92
C VAL A 36 -5.48 -5.45 3.81
N PRO A 37 -6.44 -6.40 3.63
CA PRO A 37 -7.86 -6.03 3.60
C PRO A 37 -8.34 -5.37 4.91
N GLY A 38 -7.92 -5.91 6.06
CA GLY A 38 -8.25 -5.35 7.37
C GLY A 38 -7.65 -3.95 7.56
N LEU A 39 -6.41 -3.73 7.10
CA LEU A 39 -5.79 -2.41 7.10
C LEU A 39 -6.61 -1.39 6.29
N PHE A 40 -7.07 -1.76 5.09
CA PHE A 40 -7.88 -0.86 4.27
C PHE A 40 -9.23 -0.56 4.91
N ALA A 41 -9.86 -1.53 5.56
CA ALA A 41 -11.09 -1.30 6.32
C ALA A 41 -10.89 -0.30 7.48
N GLN A 42 -9.76 -0.39 8.20
CA GLN A 42 -9.41 0.59 9.23
C GLN A 42 -9.22 1.99 8.66
N VAL A 43 -8.49 2.12 7.55
CA VAL A 43 -8.31 3.42 6.89
C VAL A 43 -9.65 3.99 6.42
N HIS A 44 -10.53 3.15 5.86
CA HIS A 44 -11.87 3.56 5.46
C HIS A 44 -12.69 4.09 6.65
N ALA A 45 -12.64 3.40 7.78
CA ALA A 45 -13.40 3.76 8.99
C ALA A 45 -12.99 5.10 9.58
N VAL A 46 -11.70 5.45 9.56
CA VAL A 46 -11.19 6.70 10.13
C VAL A 46 -11.33 7.93 9.21
N LEU A 47 -11.64 7.70 7.93
CA LEU A 47 -11.91 8.78 6.98
C LEU A 47 -13.34 9.32 7.15
N ARG A 48 -13.54 10.63 6.97
CA ARG A 48 -14.88 11.20 6.79
C ARG A 48 -15.51 10.72 5.47
N PRO A 49 -16.84 10.78 5.30
CA PRO A 49 -17.46 10.70 3.97
C PRO A 49 -16.77 11.69 3.00
N GLY A 50 -16.47 11.25 1.78
CA GLY A 50 -15.67 12.02 0.82
C GLY A 50 -14.15 12.05 1.09
N GLY A 51 -13.69 11.50 2.21
CA GLY A 51 -12.28 11.44 2.59
C GLY A 51 -11.45 10.55 1.65
N ARG A 52 -10.13 10.81 1.60
CA ARG A 52 -9.22 10.17 0.63
C ARG A 52 -8.12 9.38 1.32
N PHE A 53 -7.80 8.21 0.78
CA PHE A 53 -6.60 7.47 1.09
C PHE A 53 -5.63 7.51 -0.08
N ALA A 54 -4.47 8.13 0.08
CA ALA A 54 -3.51 8.33 -1.01
C ALA A 54 -2.19 7.57 -0.76
N LEU A 55 -1.76 6.81 -1.77
CA LEU A 55 -0.59 5.95 -1.70
C LEU A 55 0.20 6.02 -3.02
N PRO A 56 1.41 6.60 -3.04
CA PRO A 56 2.29 6.49 -4.18
C PRO A 56 2.82 5.05 -4.33
N VAL A 57 2.60 4.47 -5.50
CA VAL A 57 3.01 3.11 -5.86
C VAL A 57 4.00 3.16 -7.00
N VAL A 58 5.19 2.64 -6.76
CA VAL A 58 6.23 2.50 -7.78
C VAL A 58 5.86 1.34 -8.71
N ALA A 59 5.97 1.56 -10.01
CA ALA A 59 5.68 0.52 -10.99
C ALA A 59 6.67 -0.65 -10.81
N PRO A 60 6.18 -1.91 -10.72
CA PRO A 60 7.01 -3.07 -10.40
C PRO A 60 8.05 -3.34 -11.50
N PRO A 61 9.31 -3.70 -11.17
CA PRO A 61 10.34 -3.98 -12.16
C PRO A 61 9.87 -5.02 -13.18
N ARG A 62 10.17 -4.77 -14.46
CA ARG A 62 9.76 -5.65 -15.56
C ARG A 62 10.41 -7.03 -15.41
N PRO A 63 9.68 -8.13 -15.69
CA PRO A 63 10.28 -9.46 -15.77
C PRO A 63 11.53 -9.45 -16.67
N GLY A 64 12.54 -10.23 -16.30
CA GLY A 64 13.82 -10.30 -17.02
C GLY A 64 14.81 -9.17 -16.75
N THR A 65 14.50 -8.21 -15.87
CA THR A 65 15.45 -7.16 -15.46
C THR A 65 16.21 -7.53 -14.18
N VAL A 66 17.41 -6.99 -13.99
CA VAL A 66 18.20 -7.17 -12.75
C VAL A 66 17.39 -6.78 -11.51
N GLY A 67 16.71 -5.63 -11.56
CA GLY A 67 15.86 -5.19 -10.44
C GLY A 67 14.74 -6.17 -10.11
N HIS A 68 14.16 -6.83 -11.11
CA HIS A 68 13.17 -7.88 -10.88
C HIS A 68 13.77 -9.10 -10.18
N ALA A 69 14.95 -9.55 -10.64
CA ALA A 69 15.66 -10.68 -10.04
C ALA A 69 16.05 -10.39 -8.59
N VAL A 70 16.55 -9.19 -8.29
CA VAL A 70 16.91 -8.76 -6.93
C VAL A 70 15.70 -8.82 -5.99
N LEU A 71 14.57 -8.23 -6.37
CA LEU A 71 13.37 -8.24 -5.51
C LEU A 71 12.79 -9.65 -5.34
N LEU A 72 12.84 -10.49 -6.38
CA LEU A 72 12.42 -11.87 -6.29
C LEU A 72 13.32 -12.67 -5.34
N GLY A 73 14.63 -12.50 -5.47
CA GLY A 73 15.63 -13.12 -4.61
C GLY A 73 15.43 -12.72 -3.15
N PHE A 74 15.26 -11.42 -2.89
CA PHE A 74 14.98 -10.91 -1.55
C PHE A 74 13.75 -11.57 -0.92
N ASP A 75 12.59 -11.50 -1.60
CA ASP A 75 11.35 -12.09 -1.08
C ASP A 75 11.48 -13.61 -0.84
N THR A 76 12.22 -14.30 -1.72
CA THR A 76 12.47 -15.74 -1.59
C THR A 76 13.34 -16.05 -0.37
N VAL A 77 14.47 -15.34 -0.20
CA VAL A 77 15.35 -15.49 0.97
C VAL A 77 14.58 -15.20 2.25
N MET A 78 13.75 -14.15 2.28
CA MET A 78 12.93 -13.83 3.46
C MET A 78 11.90 -14.92 3.77
N ARG A 79 11.31 -15.58 2.76
CA ARG A 79 10.41 -16.72 2.98
C ARG A 79 11.13 -17.94 3.54
N VAL A 80 12.29 -18.29 2.99
CA VAL A 80 13.13 -19.39 3.51
C VAL A 80 13.55 -19.10 4.94
N ARG A 81 14.08 -17.90 5.20
CA ARG A 81 14.44 -17.40 6.53
C ARG A 81 13.28 -17.54 7.51
N ASN A 82 12.05 -17.20 7.12
CA ASN A 82 10.87 -17.28 7.98
C ASN A 82 10.34 -18.70 8.21
N ALA A 83 10.63 -19.63 7.29
CA ALA A 83 10.35 -21.05 7.51
C ALA A 83 11.34 -21.67 8.52
N LEU A 84 12.59 -21.19 8.53
CA LEU A 84 13.67 -21.75 9.36
C LEU A 84 13.81 -21.08 10.74
N TRP A 85 13.53 -19.78 10.85
CA TRP A 85 13.80 -19.00 12.08
C TRP A 85 12.61 -18.17 12.55
N ARG A 86 12.51 -18.01 13.88
CA ARG A 86 11.52 -17.17 14.57
C ARG A 86 12.22 -16.03 15.35
N PRO A 87 11.58 -14.86 15.51
CA PRO A 87 10.29 -14.45 14.93
C PRO A 87 10.40 -14.21 13.41
N PRO A 88 9.28 -14.23 12.66
CA PRO A 88 9.31 -13.96 11.22
C PRO A 88 9.66 -12.50 10.93
N PHE A 89 10.41 -12.28 9.87
CA PHE A 89 10.68 -10.96 9.31
C PHE A 89 9.65 -10.63 8.22
N VAL A 90 8.83 -9.60 8.42
CA VAL A 90 7.78 -9.20 7.47
C VAL A 90 8.22 -7.93 6.73
N MET A 91 8.79 -8.13 5.55
CA MET A 91 8.97 -7.10 4.52
C MET A 91 9.07 -7.81 3.18
N TYR A 92 8.11 -7.57 2.30
CA TYR A 92 8.06 -8.18 0.97
C TYR A 92 7.77 -7.13 -0.08
N TYR A 93 8.57 -7.09 -1.14
CA TYR A 93 8.42 -6.12 -2.21
C TYR A 93 7.46 -6.58 -3.31
N ARG A 94 7.22 -7.89 -3.42
CA ARG A 94 6.37 -8.49 -4.47
C ARG A 94 5.15 -9.22 -3.93
N ALA A 95 4.93 -9.21 -2.61
CA ALA A 95 3.81 -9.91 -2.00
C ALA A 95 2.45 -9.25 -2.28
N LEU A 96 2.41 -7.93 -2.50
CA LEU A 96 1.20 -7.22 -2.87
C LEU A 96 1.28 -6.86 -4.36
N ARG A 97 0.47 -7.53 -5.19
CA ARG A 97 0.37 -7.17 -6.60
C ARG A 97 -0.53 -5.95 -6.75
N PHE A 98 -0.37 -5.23 -7.86
CA PHE A 98 -1.18 -4.05 -8.14
C PHE A 98 -2.68 -4.38 -8.22
N GLY A 99 -3.05 -5.53 -8.80
CA GLY A 99 -4.45 -5.98 -8.82
C GLY A 99 -5.02 -6.25 -7.42
N ASP A 100 -4.24 -6.91 -6.56
CA ASP A 100 -4.63 -7.19 -5.17
C ASP A 100 -4.81 -5.89 -4.36
N LEU A 101 -3.97 -4.89 -4.62
CA LEU A 101 -4.10 -3.56 -4.04
C LEU A 101 -5.43 -2.91 -4.43
N VAL A 102 -5.76 -2.90 -5.73
CA VAL A 102 -6.99 -2.28 -6.23
C VAL A 102 -8.22 -3.02 -5.71
N GLY A 103 -8.26 -4.35 -5.87
CA GLY A 103 -9.37 -5.16 -5.38
C GLY A 103 -9.54 -5.11 -3.86
N GLY A 104 -8.43 -4.98 -3.11
CA GLY A 104 -8.48 -4.78 -1.67
C GLY A 104 -9.08 -3.42 -1.27
N LEU A 105 -8.73 -2.34 -1.97
CA LEU A 105 -9.32 -1.02 -1.74
C LEU A 105 -10.81 -1.00 -2.09
N GLU A 106 -11.18 -1.55 -3.25
CA GLU A 106 -12.58 -1.65 -3.68
C GLU A 106 -13.39 -2.51 -2.71
N GLY A 107 -12.86 -3.66 -2.30
CA GLY A 107 -13.48 -4.53 -1.29
C GLY A 107 -13.64 -3.89 0.09
N ALA A 108 -12.84 -2.86 0.41
CA ALA A 108 -12.99 -2.05 1.62
C ALA A 108 -13.98 -0.88 1.46
N GLY A 109 -14.58 -0.70 0.28
CA GLY A 109 -15.58 0.33 0.01
C GLY A 109 -15.04 1.60 -0.64
N PHE A 110 -13.79 1.63 -1.08
CA PHE A 110 -13.24 2.79 -1.79
C PHE A 110 -13.59 2.79 -3.27
N ARG A 111 -13.86 3.97 -3.82
CA ARG A 111 -13.76 4.24 -5.26
C ARG A 111 -12.29 4.55 -5.59
N VAL A 112 -11.66 3.73 -6.44
CA VAL A 112 -10.22 3.85 -6.72
C VAL A 112 -9.96 4.73 -7.94
N GLU A 113 -9.06 5.70 -7.78
CA GLU A 113 -8.55 6.56 -8.84
C GLU A 113 -7.03 6.44 -8.96
N PHE A 114 -6.50 6.76 -10.14
CA PHE A 114 -5.08 6.72 -10.43
C PHE A 114 -4.62 8.04 -11.03
N GLN A 115 -3.56 8.61 -10.46
CA GLN A 115 -2.92 9.81 -10.99
C GLN A 115 -1.44 9.51 -11.26
N PRO A 116 -0.88 9.86 -12.43
CA PRO A 116 0.56 9.79 -12.60
C PRO A 116 1.23 10.80 -11.67
N LEU A 117 2.44 10.49 -11.20
CA LEU A 117 3.30 11.47 -10.54
C LEU A 117 4.46 11.83 -11.50
N PRO A 118 4.32 12.89 -12.33
CA PRO A 118 5.24 13.17 -13.43
C PRO A 118 6.67 13.45 -12.98
N GLY A 119 6.86 13.96 -11.75
CA GLY A 119 8.17 14.22 -11.16
C GLY A 119 9.07 12.98 -11.07
N PHE A 120 8.50 11.77 -11.09
CA PHE A 120 9.27 10.52 -11.12
C PHE A 120 9.58 10.02 -12.53
N GLY A 121 9.11 10.71 -13.57
CA GLY A 121 9.33 10.37 -14.97
C GLY A 121 8.50 9.18 -15.47
N ARG A 122 8.81 8.77 -16.70
CA ARG A 122 8.11 7.71 -17.43
C ARG A 122 9.02 6.51 -17.71
N ARG A 123 8.39 5.37 -17.99
CA ARG A 123 9.01 4.14 -18.47
C ARG A 123 9.20 4.22 -19.98
N ARG A 124 9.96 3.27 -20.53
CA ARG A 124 10.19 3.17 -21.99
C ARG A 124 8.91 2.98 -22.80
N ASP A 125 7.87 2.40 -22.20
CA ASP A 125 6.54 2.23 -22.82
C ASP A 125 5.62 3.45 -22.63
N GLY A 126 6.15 4.57 -22.14
CA GLY A 126 5.38 5.80 -21.88
C GLY A 126 4.55 5.78 -20.58
N SER A 127 4.44 4.63 -19.89
CA SER A 127 3.71 4.52 -18.62
C SER A 127 4.45 5.25 -17.48
N PRO A 128 3.73 5.77 -16.46
CA PRO A 128 4.39 6.47 -15.35
C PRO A 128 5.23 5.52 -14.50
N ARG A 129 6.38 6.01 -13.99
CA ARG A 129 7.21 5.23 -13.05
C ARG A 129 6.58 5.12 -11.67
N VAL A 130 5.80 6.11 -11.26
CA VAL A 130 5.04 6.12 -10.01
C VAL A 130 3.63 6.59 -10.29
N ARG A 131 2.64 5.86 -9.77
CA ARG A 131 1.23 6.27 -9.75
C ARG A 131 0.82 6.58 -8.33
N LEU A 132 0.17 7.71 -8.12
CA LEU A 132 -0.63 7.92 -6.92
C LEU A 132 -1.93 7.12 -7.08
N VAL A 133 -2.12 6.13 -6.23
CA VAL A 133 -3.41 5.46 -6.07
C VAL A 133 -4.19 6.24 -5.02
N VAL A 134 -5.44 6.57 -5.31
CA VAL A 134 -6.33 7.30 -4.41
C VAL A 134 -7.60 6.48 -4.21
N GLY A 135 -7.85 6.02 -2.99
CA GLY A 135 -9.15 5.48 -2.59
C GLY A 135 -10.01 6.62 -2.06
N VAL A 136 -11.17 6.87 -2.68
CA VAL A 136 -12.15 7.85 -2.21
C VAL A 136 -13.26 7.13 -1.46
N ARG A 137 -13.46 7.46 -0.18
CA ARG A 137 -14.62 7.02 0.58
C ARG A 137 -15.85 7.74 0.02
N PRO A 138 -16.92 7.03 -0.40
CA PRO A 138 -18.12 7.67 -0.92
C PRO A 138 -18.72 8.69 0.06
N GLU A 139 -19.34 9.73 -0.50
CA GLU A 139 -20.27 10.58 0.25
C GLU A 139 -21.54 9.74 0.50
N ALA A 140 -22.09 9.83 1.71
CA ALA A 140 -23.28 9.06 2.10
C ALA A 140 -24.54 9.60 1.42
#